data_AF-A0A7V3Y2M8-F1
#
_entry.id   AF-A0A7V3Y2M8-F1
#
_cell.length_a   1.000
_cell.length_b   1.000
_cell.length_c   1.000
_cell.angle_alpha   90.00
_cell.angle_beta   90.00
_cell.angle_gamma   90.00
#
_symmetry.space_group_name_H-M   'P 1'
#
loop_
_entity.id
_entity.type
_entity.pdbx_description
1 polymer ?
#
loop_
_entity_poly.entity_id
_entity_poly.type
_entity_poly.pdbx_seq_one_letter_code
_entity_poly.pdbx_strand_id
1 'polypeptide(L)'
;MSGYLIGILAYIIFQLILGIIVSRKIHSDDDFILAGRKLGYLLVTFSVFATWFGAESCIGTSGAAYADGLVGVTADPFGYAIVLFVLGLFFASRLWKMKLTTISDFFKITYDSTVEKLTAIILIP
;
A
#
# COMPACT_ATOMS: atom_id res chain seq x y z
N MET A 1 -14.80 29.22 -14.46
CA MET A 1 -13.95 28.39 -13.59
C MET A 1 -12.56 28.36 -14.18
N SER A 2 -11.52 28.56 -13.38
CA SER A 2 -10.14 28.45 -13.86
C SER A 2 -9.86 27.01 -14.36
N GLY A 3 -9.01 26.87 -15.38
CA GLY A 3 -8.74 25.56 -15.99
C GLY A 3 -8.22 24.50 -15.01
N TYR A 4 -7.50 24.92 -13.95
CA TYR A 4 -6.99 24.01 -12.92
C TYR A 4 -8.10 23.42 -12.04
N LEU A 5 -9.13 24.19 -11.69
CA LEU A 5 -10.27 23.69 -10.91
C LEU A 5 -11.05 22.63 -11.67
N ILE A 6 -11.22 22.82 -12.98
CA ILE A 6 -11.89 21.85 -13.85
C ILE A 6 -11.10 20.53 -13.89
N GLY A 7 -9.77 20.61 -14.02
CA GLY A 7 -8.90 19.43 -14.00
C GLY A 7 -8.98 18.63 -12.70
N ILE A 8 -8.93 19.31 -11.54
CA ILE A 8 -9.05 18.66 -10.23
C ILE A 8 -10.44 18.00 -10.07
N LEU A 9 -11.51 18.72 -10.41
CA LEU A 9 -12.87 18.19 -10.33
C LEU A 9 -13.05 16.97 -11.23
N ALA A 10 -12.54 17.02 -12.47
CA ALA A 10 -12.59 15.90 -13.39
C ALA A 10 -11.87 14.67 -12.84
N TYR A 11 -10.68 14.83 -12.24
CA TYR A 11 -9.94 13.73 -11.63
C TYR A 11 -10.70 13.09 -10.46
N ILE A 12 -11.26 13.90 -9.56
CA ILE A 12 -12.04 13.40 -8.41
C ILE A 12 -13.28 12.65 -8.90
N ILE A 13 -14.03 13.23 -9.84
CA ILE A 13 -15.23 12.61 -10.40
C ILE A 13 -14.88 11.27 -11.06
N PHE A 14 -13.79 11.24 -11.85
CA PHE A 14 -13.32 10.02 -12.49
C PHE A 14 -12.98 8.93 -11.47
N GLN A 15 -12.26 9.27 -10.41
CA GLN A 15 -11.89 8.34 -9.34
C GLN A 15 -13.13 7.79 -8.61
N LEU A 16 -14.11 8.65 -8.33
CA LEU A 16 -15.38 8.25 -7.72
C LEU A 16 -16.18 7.30 -8.63
N ILE A 17 -16.27 7.60 -9.93
CA ILE A 17 -16.95 6.73 -10.90
C ILE A 17 -16.28 5.35 -10.93
N LEU A 18 -14.95 5.31 -11.02
CA LEU A 18 -14.21 4.04 -10.98
C LEU A 18 -14.47 3.28 -9.68
N GLY A 19 -14.46 3.96 -8.53
CA GLY A 19 -14.77 3.36 -7.23
C GLY A 19 -16.16 2.74 -7.19
N ILE A 20 -17.18 3.43 -7.70
CA ILE A 20 -18.56 2.93 -7.75
C ILE A 20 -18.67 1.71 -8.68
N ILE A 21 -18.03 1.74 -9.84
CA ILE A 21 -18.05 0.62 -10.80
C ILE A 21 -17.38 -0.61 -10.20
N VAL A 22 -16.24 -0.43 -9.53
CA VAL A 22 -15.50 -1.55 -8.90
C VAL A 22 -16.22 -2.07 -7.68
N SER A 23 -16.81 -1.20 -6.85
CA SER A 23 -17.58 -1.58 -5.66
C SER A 23 -18.74 -2.53 -5.99
N ARG A 24 -19.38 -2.37 -7.16
CA ARG A 24 -20.44 -3.29 -7.63
C ARG A 24 -19.97 -4.71 -7.92
N LYS A 25 -18.66 -4.95 -8.04
CA LYS A 25 -18.06 -6.28 -8.30
C LYS A 25 -17.63 -7.00 -7.03
N ILE A 26 -17.77 -6.36 -5.86
CA ILE A 26 -17.33 -6.91 -4.59
C ILE A 26 -18.52 -7.60 -3.92
N HIS A 27 -18.40 -8.89 -3.66
CA HIS A 27 -19.49 -9.71 -3.11
C HIS A 27 -19.16 -10.36 -1.76
N SER A 28 -17.89 -10.30 -1.32
CA SER A 28 -17.40 -10.93 -0.09
C SER A 28 -16.31 -10.07 0.57
N ASP A 29 -16.10 -10.25 1.87
CA ASP A 29 -15.02 -9.60 2.63
C ASP A 29 -13.63 -9.99 2.09
N ASP A 30 -13.45 -11.23 1.61
CA ASP A 30 -12.19 -11.67 0.97
C ASP A 30 -11.97 -10.97 -0.38
N ASP A 31 -13.06 -10.71 -1.14
CA ASP A 31 -12.98 -9.92 -2.37
C ASP A 31 -12.69 -8.44 -2.08
N PHE A 32 -13.17 -7.91 -0.95
CA PHE A 32 -12.91 -6.54 -0.54
C PHE A 32 -11.47 -6.33 -0.06
N ILE A 33 -10.98 -7.22 0.83
CA ILE A 33 -9.68 -7.05 1.50
C ILE A 33 -8.54 -7.64 0.65
N LEU A 34 -8.77 -8.78 0.00
CA LEU A 34 -7.73 -9.55 -0.70
C LEU A 34 -7.92 -9.58 -2.22
N ALA A 35 -8.94 -8.89 -2.76
CA ALA A 35 -9.31 -8.93 -4.18
C ALA A 35 -9.47 -10.39 -4.71
N GLY A 36 -9.94 -11.29 -3.84
CA GLY A 36 -10.10 -12.71 -4.12
C GLY A 36 -8.78 -13.43 -4.44
N ARG A 37 -7.62 -12.84 -4.11
CA ARG A 37 -6.26 -13.32 -4.41
C ARG A 37 -5.99 -13.59 -5.89
N LYS A 38 -6.73 -12.91 -6.77
CA LYS A 38 -6.66 -13.05 -8.24
C LYS A 38 -5.90 -11.91 -8.92
N LEU A 39 -5.35 -10.96 -8.16
CA LEU A 39 -4.57 -9.86 -8.71
C LEU A 39 -3.30 -10.42 -9.37
N GLY A 40 -3.11 -10.10 -10.65
CA GLY A 40 -1.87 -10.43 -11.37
C GLY A 40 -0.68 -9.64 -10.83
N TYR A 41 0.54 -10.17 -11.03
CA TYR A 41 1.78 -9.60 -10.51
C TYR A 41 1.95 -8.10 -10.83
N LEU A 42 1.60 -7.68 -12.05
CA LEU A 42 1.72 -6.27 -12.46
C LEU A 42 0.85 -5.35 -11.61
N LEU A 43 -0.41 -5.72 -11.38
CA LEU A 43 -1.34 -4.92 -10.58
C LEU A 43 -0.91 -4.85 -9.11
N VAL A 44 -0.41 -5.97 -8.56
CA VAL A 44 0.13 -6.01 -7.19
C VAL A 44 1.34 -5.08 -7.08
N THR A 45 2.27 -5.14 -8.02
CA THR A 45 3.43 -4.25 -8.06
C THR A 45 2.99 -2.80 -8.11
N PHE A 46 2.13 -2.41 -9.06
CA PHE A 46 1.63 -1.04 -9.14
C PHE A 46 0.92 -0.58 -7.87
N SER A 47 0.15 -1.44 -7.22
CA SER A 47 -0.51 -1.13 -5.95
C SER A 47 0.49 -0.89 -4.83
N VAL A 48 1.50 -1.75 -4.69
CA VAL A 48 2.56 -1.61 -3.67
C VAL A 48 3.35 -0.32 -3.90
N PHE A 49 3.70 -0.04 -5.17
CA PHE A 49 4.34 1.21 -5.55
C PHE A 49 3.45 2.42 -5.25
N ALA A 50 2.17 2.39 -5.60
CA ALA A 50 1.24 3.50 -5.37
C ALA A 50 1.06 3.82 -3.88
N THR A 51 1.06 2.82 -3.00
CA THR A 51 0.98 3.02 -1.55
C THR A 51 2.22 3.73 -0.99
N TRP A 52 3.40 3.42 -1.52
CA TRP A 52 4.67 3.97 -1.05
C TRP A 52 5.00 5.33 -1.66
N PHE A 53 4.68 5.55 -2.93
CA PHE A 53 4.92 6.81 -3.64
C PHE A 53 3.72 7.76 -3.49
N GLY A 54 3.50 8.23 -2.26
CA GLY A 54 2.48 9.21 -1.93
C GLY A 54 2.94 10.66 -2.11
N ALA A 55 2.02 11.60 -1.84
CA ALA A 55 2.33 13.03 -1.82
C ALA A 55 3.42 13.40 -0.80
N GLU A 56 3.46 12.68 0.33
CA GLU A 56 4.52 12.80 1.35
C GLU A 56 5.89 12.53 0.75
N SER A 57 6.09 11.35 0.15
CA SER A 57 7.37 10.95 -0.45
C SER A 57 7.82 11.95 -1.50
N CYS A 58 6.91 12.44 -2.37
CA CYS A 58 7.23 13.43 -3.40
C CYS A 58 7.72 14.77 -2.82
N ILE A 59 7.09 15.25 -1.74
CA ILE A 59 7.49 16.51 -1.09
C ILE A 59 8.77 16.31 -0.27
N GLY A 60 8.87 15.21 0.47
CA GLY A 60 10.01 14.86 1.32
C GLY A 60 11.30 14.65 0.53
N THR A 61 11.27 13.83 -0.53
CA THR A 61 12.44 13.63 -1.41
C THR A 61 12.83 14.91 -2.13
N SER A 62 11.89 15.76 -2.52
CA SER A 62 12.20 17.07 -3.12
C SER A 62 12.89 18.01 -2.12
N GLY A 63 12.48 17.98 -0.85
CA GLY A 63 13.14 18.71 0.24
C GLY A 63 14.55 18.19 0.52
N ALA A 64 14.72 16.87 0.57
CA ALA A 64 16.03 16.23 0.76
C ALA A 64 16.97 16.48 -0.44
N ALA A 65 16.44 16.49 -1.67
CA ALA A 65 17.18 16.85 -2.87
C ALA A 65 17.71 18.29 -2.82
N TYR A 66 16.91 19.21 -2.26
CA TYR A 66 17.30 20.61 -2.11
C TYR A 66 18.38 20.80 -1.04
N ALA A 67 18.35 20.01 0.04
CA ALA A 67 19.31 20.12 1.15
C ALA A 67 20.63 19.37 0.89
N ASP A 68 20.57 18.11 0.47
CA ASP A 68 21.71 17.18 0.40
C ASP A 68 22.10 16.79 -1.04
N GLY A 69 21.45 17.39 -2.05
CA GLY A 69 21.68 17.08 -3.46
C GLY A 69 21.25 15.65 -3.83
N LEU A 70 21.78 15.13 -4.93
CA LEU A 70 21.45 13.79 -5.44
C LEU A 70 21.80 12.66 -4.46
N VAL A 71 22.74 12.87 -3.53
CA VAL A 71 23.16 11.86 -2.55
C VAL A 71 22.05 11.62 -1.53
N GLY A 72 21.37 12.68 -1.05
CA GLY A 72 20.21 12.56 -0.16
C GLY A 72 19.04 11.81 -0.79
N VAL A 73 18.87 11.92 -2.11
CA VAL A 73 17.79 11.26 -2.86
C VAL A 73 18.09 9.80 -3.16
N THR A 74 19.36 9.37 -3.20
CA THR A 74 19.70 7.98 -3.54
C THR A 74 19.32 6.97 -2.46
N ALA A 75 19.18 7.39 -1.20
CA ALA A 75 18.79 6.49 -0.12
C ALA A 75 17.36 5.98 -0.28
N ASP A 76 16.43 6.82 -0.74
CA ASP A 76 15.03 6.45 -0.91
C ASP A 76 14.82 5.32 -1.94
N PRO A 77 15.18 5.44 -3.22
CA PRO A 77 14.89 4.40 -4.21
C PRO A 77 15.69 3.12 -3.97
N PHE A 78 16.98 3.21 -3.61
CA PHE A 78 17.82 2.02 -3.46
C PHE A 78 17.60 1.32 -2.11
N GLY A 79 17.45 2.07 -1.02
CA GLY A 79 17.17 1.52 0.30
C GLY A 79 15.84 0.77 0.34
N TYR A 80 14.76 1.40 -0.14
CA TYR A 80 13.44 0.76 -0.15
C TYR A 80 13.40 -0.43 -1.12
N ALA A 81 14.01 -0.33 -2.31
CA ALA A 81 14.04 -1.46 -3.25
C ALA A 81 14.75 -2.69 -2.67
N ILE A 82 15.89 -2.50 -1.99
CA ILE A 82 16.62 -3.60 -1.34
C ILE A 82 15.77 -4.25 -0.25
N VAL A 83 15.16 -3.44 0.62
CA VAL A 83 14.31 -3.97 1.71
C VAL A 83 13.09 -4.71 1.16
N LEU A 84 12.41 -4.16 0.14
CA LEU A 84 11.28 -4.82 -0.52
C LEU A 84 11.70 -6.14 -1.16
N PHE A 85 12.87 -6.20 -1.78
CA PHE A 85 13.38 -7.43 -2.40
C PHE A 85 13.71 -8.49 -1.33
N VAL A 86 14.37 -8.10 -0.24
CA VAL A 86 14.70 -8.99 0.87
C VAL A 86 13.41 -9.49 1.55
N LEU A 87 12.47 -8.61 1.90
CA LEU A 87 11.19 -9.00 2.49
C LEU A 87 10.37 -9.87 1.54
N GLY A 88 10.36 -9.54 0.25
CA GLY A 88 9.72 -10.32 -0.81
C GLY A 88 10.25 -11.75 -0.89
N LEU A 89 11.58 -11.92 -0.90
CA LEU A 89 12.21 -13.23 -1.02
C LEU A 89 12.04 -14.09 0.25
N PHE A 90 12.26 -13.51 1.43
CA PHE A 90 12.29 -14.30 2.68
C PHE A 90 10.90 -14.45 3.33
N PHE A 91 10.10 -13.39 3.33
CA PHE A 91 8.85 -13.36 4.11
C PHE A 91 7.59 -13.51 3.27
N ALA A 92 7.55 -13.00 2.02
CA ALA A 92 6.31 -13.03 1.25
C ALA A 92 5.78 -14.44 0.99
N SER A 93 6.65 -15.40 0.64
CA SER A 93 6.22 -16.79 0.41
C SER A 93 5.68 -17.44 1.69
N ARG A 94 6.30 -17.16 2.85
CA ARG A 94 5.87 -17.70 4.14
C ARG A 94 4.52 -17.13 4.56
N LEU A 95 4.37 -15.80 4.48
CA LEU A 95 3.13 -15.10 4.85
C LEU A 95 1.97 -15.46 3.92
N TRP A 96 2.23 -15.59 2.60
CA TRP A 96 1.21 -15.97 1.63
C TRP A 96 0.61 -17.36 1.90
N LYS A 97 1.45 -18.31 2.35
CA LYS A 97 1.01 -19.67 2.70
C LYS A 97 0.13 -19.71 3.95
N MET A 98 0.25 -18.75 4.85
CA MET A 98 -0.54 -18.69 6.09
C MET A 98 -1.99 -18.21 5.85
N LYS A 99 -2.31 -17.74 4.63
CA LYS A 99 -3.64 -17.28 4.21
C LYS A 99 -4.28 -16.25 5.14
N LEU A 100 -3.46 -15.40 5.77
CA LEU A 100 -3.90 -14.35 6.69
C LEU A 100 -4.70 -13.28 5.95
N THR A 101 -5.69 -12.69 6.63
CA THR A 101 -6.43 -11.54 6.13
C THR A 101 -5.79 -10.24 6.62
N THR A 102 -5.30 -10.23 7.85
CA THR A 102 -4.61 -9.09 8.47
C THR A 102 -3.24 -9.48 8.99
N ILE A 103 -2.38 -8.49 9.19
CA ILE A 103 -1.09 -8.69 9.89
C ILE A 103 -1.34 -9.08 11.35
N SER A 104 -2.42 -8.59 11.99
CA SER A 104 -2.77 -8.95 13.37
C SER A 104 -3.04 -10.45 13.54
N ASP A 105 -3.59 -11.12 12.52
CA ASP A 105 -3.80 -12.58 12.52
C ASP A 105 -2.47 -13.35 12.64
N PHE A 106 -1.36 -12.78 12.14
CA PHE A 106 -0.03 -13.38 12.33
C PHE A 106 0.35 -13.45 13.82
N PHE A 107 0.04 -12.38 14.57
CA PHE A 107 0.33 -12.29 16.00
C PHE A 107 -0.57 -13.22 16.83
N LYS A 108 -1.80 -13.48 16.38
CA LYS A 108 -2.66 -14.50 16.98
C LYS A 108 -2.03 -15.89 16.94
N ILE A 109 -1.50 -16.29 15.78
CA ILE A 109 -0.91 -17.63 15.57
C ILE A 109 0.41 -17.77 16.33
N THR A 110 1.17 -16.67 16.44
CA THR A 110 2.51 -16.69 17.04
C THR A 110 2.49 -16.55 18.56
N TYR A 111 1.55 -15.77 19.11
CA TYR A 111 1.49 -15.44 20.52
C TYR A 111 0.17 -15.86 21.14
N ASP A 112 -0.85 -15.00 21.08
CA ASP A 112 -2.20 -15.26 21.60
C ASP A 112 -3.18 -14.16 21.13
N SER A 113 -4.47 -14.40 21.33
CA SER A 113 -5.58 -13.51 20.97
C SER A 113 -5.53 -12.15 21.71
N THR A 114 -4.87 -12.08 22.87
CA THR A 114 -4.65 -10.81 23.58
C THR A 114 -3.68 -9.90 22.82
N VAL A 115 -2.61 -10.47 22.28
CA VAL A 115 -1.60 -9.74 21.50
C VAL A 115 -2.18 -9.31 20.16
N GLU A 116 -2.98 -10.16 19.51
CA GLU A 116 -3.72 -9.82 18.29
C GLU A 116 -4.54 -8.52 18.45
N LYS A 117 -5.32 -8.40 19.52
CA LYS A 117 -6.16 -7.22 19.78
C LYS A 117 -5.33 -5.98 20.06
N LEU A 118 -4.26 -6.10 20.83
CA LEU A 118 -3.35 -4.99 21.11
C LEU A 118 -2.69 -4.49 19.82
N THR A 119 -2.16 -5.41 19.00
CA THR A 119 -1.56 -5.05 17.72
C THR A 119 -2.58 -4.46 16.76
N ALA A 120 -3.80 -4.99 16.71
CA ALA A 120 -4.88 -4.42 15.91
C ALA A 120 -5.22 -2.98 16.32
N ILE A 121 -5.24 -2.67 17.62
CA ILE A 121 -5.47 -1.31 18.11
C ILE A 121 -4.32 -0.38 17.73
N ILE A 122 -3.07 -0.84 17.82
CA ILE A 122 -1.89 -0.05 17.46
C ILE A 122 -1.81 0.22 15.95
N LEU A 123 -2.26 -0.75 15.13
CA LEU A 123 -2.20 -0.66 13.67
C LEU A 123 -3.31 0.23 13.07
N ILE A 124 -4.39 0.47 13.81
CA ILE A 124 -5.43 1.41 13.39
C ILE A 124 -4.85 2.83 13.51
N PRO A 125 -4.73 3.58 12.40
CA PRO A 125 -4.18 4.93 12.40
C PRO A 125 -5.05 5.93 13.14
#